data_AF-A0A382H237-F1
#
_entry.id   AF-A0A382H237-F1
#
_cell.length_a   1.000
_cell.length_b   1.000
_cell.length_c   1.000
_cell.angle_alpha   90.00
_cell.angle_beta   90.00
_cell.angle_gamma   90.00
#
_symmetry.space_group_name_H-M   'P 1'
#
loop_
_entity.id
_entity.type
_entity.pdbx_description
1 polymer ?
#
loop_
_entity_poly.entity_id
_entity_poly.type
_entity_poly.pdbx_seq_one_letter_code
_entity_poly.pdbx_strand_id
1 'polypeptide(L)' 'MGKYTIEEKLKYLKYKVDHEDTPPSEKLDILEFLGHHTGLFGKELNLRIFLRELHRLTADINPKPKEK' A
#
# COMPACT_ATOMS: atom_id res chain seq x y z
N MET A 1 -15.35 12.25 -1.54
CA MET A 1 -14.21 11.33 -1.32
C MET A 1 -13.70 10.89 -2.67
N GLY A 2 -12.64 11.52 -3.19
CA GLY A 2 -11.98 11.02 -4.41
C GLY A 2 -11.43 9.63 -4.12
N LYS A 3 -12.05 8.60 -4.69
CA LYS A 3 -11.66 7.20 -4.48
C LYS A 3 -10.37 6.94 -5.25
N TYR A 4 -9.23 6.92 -4.56
CA TYR A 4 -8.00 6.37 -5.15
C TYR A 4 -8.28 4.94 -5.64
N THR A 5 -7.97 4.70 -6.90
CA THR A 5 -8.01 3.40 -7.54
C THR A 5 -7.01 2.44 -6.88
N ILE A 6 -7.18 1.14 -7.11
CA ILE A 6 -6.23 0.12 -6.65
C ILE A 6 -4.82 0.43 -7.18
N GLU A 7 -4.72 0.88 -8.43
CA GLU A 7 -3.45 1.23 -9.07
C GLU A 7 -2.76 2.41 -8.38
N GLU A 8 -3.50 3.49 -8.09
CA GLU A 8 -2.96 4.65 -7.37
C GLU A 8 -2.45 4.28 -5.97
N LYS A 9 -3.20 3.41 -5.27
CA LYS A 9 -2.79 2.88 -3.96
C LYS A 9 -1.51 2.05 -4.05
N LEU A 10 -1.41 1.17 -5.05
CA LEU A 10 -0.20 0.37 -5.26
C LEU A 10 1.00 1.24 -5.63
N LYS A 11 0.80 2.29 -6.44
CA LYS A 11 1.85 3.26 -6.79
C LYS A 11 2.33 4.02 -5.55
N TYR A 12 1.42 4.41 -4.67
CA TYR A 12 1.76 5.05 -3.40
C TYR A 12 2.58 4.14 -2.48
N LEU A 13 2.19 2.85 -2.36
CA LEU A 13 2.96 1.88 -1.58
C LEU A 13 4.38 1.68 -2.11
N LYS A 14 4.55 1.61 -3.43
CA LYS A 14 5.89 1.56 -4.06
C LYS A 14 6.71 2.79 -3.70
N TYR A 15 6.12 3.98 -3.80
CA TYR A 15 6.77 5.23 -3.39
C TYR A 15 7.21 5.18 -1.92
N LYS A 16 6.37 4.71 -0.99
CA LYS A 16 6.74 4.65 0.44
C LYS A 16 7.92 3.71 0.71
N VAL A 17 7.97 2.56 0.05
CA VAL A 17 9.09 1.60 0.23
C VAL A 17 10.42 2.26 -0.16
N ASP A 18 10.43 3.00 -1.26
CA ASP A 18 11.64 3.67 -1.76
C ASP A 18 11.98 4.96 -0.99
N HIS A 19 10.99 5.60 -0.36
CA HIS A 19 11.18 6.88 0.31
C HIS A 19 12.03 6.76 1.60
N GLU A 20 13.06 7.60 1.75
CA GLU A 20 14.01 7.54 2.88
C GLU A 20 13.34 7.73 4.24
N ASP A 21 12.39 8.68 4.35
CA ASP A 21 11.70 8.98 5.60
C ASP A 21 10.67 7.94 6.05
N THR A 22 10.36 6.94 5.21
CA THR A 22 9.42 5.90 5.63
C THR A 22 10.08 5.01 6.68
N PRO A 23 9.47 4.82 7.86
CA PRO A 23 10.03 3.97 8.91
C PRO A 23 10.33 2.56 8.39
N PRO A 24 11.47 1.94 8.76
CA PRO A 24 11.81 0.60 8.30
C PRO A 24 10.73 -0.45 8.57
N SER A 25 10.04 -0.35 9.71
CA SER A 25 8.91 -1.22 10.05
C SER A 25 7.76 -1.11 9.04
N GLU A 26 7.44 0.12 8.59
CA GLU A 26 6.41 0.35 7.60
C GLU A 26 6.84 -0.15 6.22
N LYS A 27 8.11 0.01 5.84
CA LYS A 27 8.64 -0.57 4.60
C LYS A 27 8.49 -2.09 4.58
N LEU A 28 8.78 -2.76 5.70
CA LEU A 28 8.64 -4.21 5.83
C LEU A 28 7.18 -4.66 5.69
N ASP A 29 6.24 -3.98 6.34
CA ASP A 29 4.79 -4.26 6.21
C ASP A 29 4.33 -4.17 4.74
N ILE A 30 4.80 -3.16 4.01
CA ILE A 30 4.46 -2.98 2.59
C ILE A 30 5.09 -4.08 1.72
N LEU A 31 6.35 -4.42 1.97
CA LEU A 31 7.04 -5.49 1.24
C LEU A 31 6.40 -6.86 1.49
N GLU A 32 6.01 -7.17 2.72
CA GLU A 32 5.28 -8.39 3.07
C GLU A 32 3.95 -8.46 2.30
N PHE A 33 3.18 -7.36 2.29
CA PHE A 33 1.95 -7.26 1.52
C PHE A 33 2.16 -7.49 0.01
N LEU A 34 3.16 -6.83 -0.60
CA LEU A 34 3.46 -6.97 -2.04
C LEU A 34 3.99 -8.36 -2.39
N GLY A 35 4.79 -8.97 -1.51
CA GLY A 35 5.30 -10.34 -1.70
C GLY A 35 4.18 -11.39 -1.59
N HIS A 36 3.21 -11.20 -0.69
CA HIS A 36 2.03 -12.05 -0.65
C HIS A 36 1.20 -11.95 -1.93
N HIS A 37 1.14 -10.77 -2.53
CA HIS A 37 0.34 -10.52 -3.72
C HIS A 37 0.96 -10.94 -5.05
N THR A 38 2.28 -10.98 -5.14
CA THR A 38 3.00 -11.46 -6.34
C THR A 38 3.10 -12.99 -6.41
N GLY A 39 2.52 -13.71 -5.43
CA GLY A 39 2.62 -15.16 -5.33
C GLY A 39 3.99 -15.64 -4.85
N LEU A 40 4.89 -14.72 -4.45
CA LEU A 40 6.24 -15.03 -3.97
C LEU A 40 6.21 -15.93 -2.72
N PHE A 41 5.13 -15.89 -1.95
CA PHE A 41 4.92 -16.71 -0.75
C PHE A 41 3.88 -17.84 -0.92
N GLY A 42 3.51 -18.19 -2.16
CA GLY A 42 2.72 -19.40 -2.46
C GLY A 42 1.30 -19.46 -1.89
N LYS A 43 0.75 -18.35 -1.36
CA LYS A 43 -0.62 -18.29 -0.85
C LYS A 43 -1.60 -17.93 -1.97
N GLU A 44 -2.73 -18.63 -2.01
CA GLU A 44 -3.86 -18.32 -2.88
C GLU A 44 -4.35 -16.88 -2.60
N LEU A 45 -4.54 -16.11 -3.67
CA LEU A 45 -4.87 -14.69 -3.58
C LEU A 45 -6.30 -14.50 -3.04
N ASN A 46 -6.41 -14.14 -1.77
CA ASN A 46 -7.70 -13.78 -1.17
C ASN A 46 -8.00 -12.28 -1.41
N LEU A 47 -8.83 -11.99 -2.41
CA LEU A 47 -9.21 -10.62 -2.79
C LEU A 47 -9.78 -9.78 -1.64
N ARG A 48 -10.50 -10.39 -0.70
CA ARG A 48 -11.06 -9.65 0.45
C ARG A 48 -9.96 -9.22 1.41
N ILE A 49 -8.99 -10.09 1.68
CA ILE A 49 -7.84 -9.78 2.53
C ILE A 49 -6.97 -8.73 1.84
N PHE A 50 -6.71 -8.89 0.54
CA PHE A 50 -5.96 -7.91 -0.26
C PHE A 50 -6.51 -6.51 -0.11
N LEU A 51 -7.80 -6.33 -0.40
CA LEU A 51 -8.42 -5.01 -0.41
C LEU A 51 -8.44 -4.41 1.01
N ARG A 52 -8.59 -5.25 2.04
CA ARG A 52 -8.53 -4.79 3.44
C ARG A 52 -7.14 -4.27 3.80
N GLU A 53 -6.09 -5.03 3.50
CA GLU A 53 -4.71 -4.64 3.80
C GLU A 53 -4.26 -3.46 2.94
N LEU A 54 -4.64 -3.43 1.66
CA LEU A 54 -4.41 -2.27 0.79
C LEU A 54 -5.07 -1.01 1.36
N HIS A 55 -6.30 -1.11 1.87
CA HIS A 55 -6.96 0.01 2.52
C HIS A 55 -6.28 0.43 3.83
N ARG A 56 -5.77 -0.51 4.62
CA ARG A 56 -5.03 -0.23 5.86
C ARG A 56 -3.72 0.49 5.58
N LEU A 57 -2.93 -0.01 4.64
CA LEU A 57 -1.61 0.53 4.28
C LEU A 57 -1.69 1.86 3.50
N THR A 58 -2.85 2.20 2.95
CA THR A 58 -3.09 3.51 2.33
C THR A 58 -4.12 4.34 3.10
N ALA A 59 -4.31 4.09 4.41
CA ALA A 59 -5.28 4.85 5.21
C ALA A 59 -4.83 6.31 5.41
N ASP A 60 -3.52 6.53 5.41
CA ASP A 60 -2.84 7.82 5.49
C ASP A 60 -2.70 8.53 4.13
N ILE A 61 -3.22 7.92 3.05
CA ILE A 61 -3.41 8.55 1.73
C ILE A 61 -4.53 9.61 1.85
N ASN A 62 -4.31 10.55 2.74
CA ASN A 62 -5.18 11.69 2.91
C ASN A 62 -5.01 12.55 1.65
N PRO A 63 -6.09 13.00 1.01
CA PRO A 63 -5.98 14.11 0.07
C PRO A 63 -5.54 15.31 0.91
N LYS A 64 -4.24 15.63 0.96
CA LYS A 64 -3.88 16.96 1.45
C LYS A 64 -4.56 17.96 0.51
N PRO A 65 -5.29 18.96 1.04
CA PRO A 65 -5.64 20.13 0.26
C PRO A 65 -4.33 20.70 -0.27
N LYS A 66 -4.29 21.02 -1.57
CA LYS A 66 -3.27 21.93 -2.07
C LYS A 66 -3.54 23.29 -1.42
N GLU A 67 -2.79 23.64 -0.38
CA GLU A 67 -2.63 25.02 0.07
C GLU A 67 -1.14 25.32 0.21
N LYS A 68 -0.54 25.79 -0.88
CA LYS A 68 -0.14 27.20 -1.06
C LYS A 68 0.28 27.42 -2.51
#